data_AF-A0A432GCI5-F1
#
_entry.id   AF-A0A432GCI5-F1
#
_cell.length_a   1.000
_cell.length_b   1.000
_cell.length_c   1.000
_cell.angle_alpha   90.00
_cell.angle_beta   90.00
_cell.angle_gamma   90.00
#
_symmetry.space_group_name_H-M   'P 1'
#
loop_
_entity.id
_entity.type
_entity.pdbx_description
1 polymer ?
#
loop_
_entity_poly.entity_id
_entity_poly.type
_entity_poly.pdbx_seq_one_letter_code
_entity_poly.pdbx_strand_id
1 'polypeptide(L)'
;MSNEYFEKLAEFNAAEVPFAVATVIKITGSVSAKPGAKSIIDSKGQTVFGGVGGGCAEEAVREASLESMRDGQTRIVPLDLDD
;
A
#
# COMPACT_ATOMS: atom_id res chain seq x y z
N MET A 1 15.27 7.83 -3.60
CA MET A 1 14.11 7.16 -2.97
C MET A 1 12.90 8.08 -2.83
N SER A 2 13.00 9.33 -2.35
CA SER A 2 11.81 10.22 -2.29
C SER A 2 11.26 10.60 -3.67
N ASN A 3 12.14 10.90 -4.65
CA ASN A 3 11.70 11.30 -5.98
C ASN A 3 10.92 10.21 -6.73
N GLU A 4 11.43 8.98 -6.76
CA GLU A 4 10.84 7.86 -7.51
C GLU A 4 9.39 7.57 -7.05
N TYR A 5 9.11 7.68 -5.75
CA TYR A 5 7.75 7.56 -5.22
C TYR A 5 6.81 8.63 -5.78
N PHE A 6 7.23 9.90 -5.74
CA PHE A 6 6.42 11.01 -6.24
C PHE A 6 6.29 11.01 -7.77
N GLU A 7 7.33 10.60 -8.48
CA GLU A 7 7.32 10.39 -9.92
C GLU A 7 6.29 9.34 -10.31
N LYS A 8 6.24 8.20 -9.58
CA LYS A 8 5.24 7.17 -9.85
C LYS A 8 3.82 7.65 -9.56
N LEU A 9 3.60 8.37 -8.46
CA LEU A 9 2.29 9.00 -8.20
C LEU A 9 1.89 9.96 -9.32
N ALA A 10 2.82 10.78 -9.79
CA ALA A 10 2.57 11.73 -10.88
C ALA A 10 2.22 11.02 -12.19
N GLU A 11 2.89 9.90 -12.51
CA GLU A 11 2.61 9.07 -13.68
C GLU A 11 1.17 8.56 -13.66
N PHE A 12 0.72 7.94 -12.55
CA PHE A 12 -0.64 7.42 -12.44
C PHE A 12 -1.70 8.53 -12.47
N ASN A 13 -1.44 9.64 -11.77
CA ASN A 13 -2.34 10.81 -11.79
C ASN A 13 -2.47 11.39 -13.20
N ALA A 14 -1.37 11.55 -13.94
CA ALA A 14 -1.38 12.09 -15.29
C ALA A 14 -2.08 11.16 -16.30
N ALA A 15 -2.01 9.85 -16.07
CA ALA A 15 -2.69 8.85 -16.89
C ALA A 15 -4.15 8.60 -16.47
N GLU A 16 -4.65 9.27 -15.42
CA GLU A 16 -6.01 9.13 -14.88
C GLU A 16 -6.40 7.67 -14.58
N VAL A 17 -5.41 6.86 -14.18
CA VAL A 17 -5.61 5.45 -13.83
C VAL A 17 -5.78 5.30 -12.32
N PRO A 18 -6.75 4.52 -11.83
CA PRO A 18 -6.91 4.27 -10.40
C PRO A 18 -5.72 3.52 -9.80
N PHE A 19 -5.31 3.97 -8.61
CA PHE A 19 -4.31 3.31 -7.76
C PHE A 19 -4.62 3.61 -6.30
N ALA A 20 -4.06 2.81 -5.39
CA ALA A 20 -4.09 3.03 -3.96
C ALA A 20 -2.67 3.29 -3.42
N VAL A 21 -2.60 4.06 -2.35
CA VAL A 21 -1.38 4.22 -1.55
C VAL A 21 -1.61 3.57 -0.20
N ALA A 22 -0.82 2.54 0.11
CA ALA A 22 -0.77 1.97 1.45
C ALA A 22 0.39 2.60 2.22
N THR A 23 0.17 2.90 3.50
CA THR A 23 1.22 3.40 4.40
C THR A 23 1.17 2.64 5.71
N VAL A 24 2.31 2.15 6.17
CA VAL A 24 2.44 1.59 7.51
C VAL A 24 2.36 2.73 8.52
N ILE A 25 1.27 2.81 9.28
CA ILE A 25 1.04 3.91 10.23
C ILE A 25 1.49 3.58 11.67
N LYS A 26 1.52 2.30 12.03
CA LYS A 26 1.93 1.82 13.35
C LYS A 26 2.46 0.39 13.22
N ILE A 27 3.46 0.05 14.04
CA ILE A 27 3.95 -1.32 14.20
C ILE A 27 4.00 -1.69 15.69
N THR A 28 3.98 -2.97 15.99
CA THR A 28 4.25 -3.53 17.33
C THR A 28 5.04 -4.82 17.13
N GLY A 29 5.96 -5.14 18.04
CA GLY A 29 6.84 -6.30 17.89
C GLY A 29 7.90 -6.15 16.80
N SER A 30 8.37 -7.29 16.27
CA SER A 30 9.45 -7.38 15.29
C SER A 30 8.91 -7.61 13.89
N VAL A 31 8.63 -6.53 13.16
CA VAL A 31 8.16 -6.57 11.77
C VAL A 31 9.20 -6.00 10.80
N SER A 32 9.21 -6.48 9.56
CA SER A 32 10.19 -6.09 8.55
C SER A 32 9.99 -4.66 8.03
N ALA A 33 8.75 -4.18 7.98
CA ALA A 33 8.42 -2.82 7.57
C ALA A 33 8.51 -1.83 8.72
N LYS A 34 8.76 -0.56 8.39
CA LYS A 34 8.84 0.54 9.37
C LYS A 34 7.64 1.49 9.22
N PRO A 35 7.21 2.16 10.29
CA PRO A 35 6.26 3.26 10.17
C PRO A 35 6.71 4.27 9.11
N GLY A 36 5.79 4.69 8.27
CA GLY A 36 6.03 5.56 7.14
C GLY A 36 6.39 4.84 5.84
N ALA A 37 6.72 3.54 5.86
CA ALA A 37 6.88 2.73 4.66
C ALA A 37 5.62 2.81 3.79
N LYS A 38 5.81 2.95 2.48
CA LYS A 38 4.72 3.17 1.52
C LYS A 38 4.78 2.14 0.43
N SER A 39 3.60 1.81 -0.08
CA SER A 39 3.44 1.03 -1.29
C SER A 39 2.40 1.68 -2.19
N ILE A 40 2.62 1.60 -3.50
CA ILE A 40 1.65 1.99 -4.52
C ILE A 40 1.11 0.68 -5.12
N ILE A 41 -0.21 0.54 -5.13
CA ILE A 41 -0.92 -0.64 -5.62
C ILE A 41 -1.78 -0.21 -6.81
N ASP A 42 -1.61 -0.86 -7.95
CA ASP A 42 -2.39 -0.58 -9.15
C ASP A 42 -3.81 -1.19 -9.08
N SER A 43 -4.67 -0.82 -10.03
CA SER A 43 -6.05 -1.34 -10.15
C SER A 43 -6.17 -2.86 -10.34
N LYS A 44 -5.06 -3.57 -10.63
CA LYS A 44 -5.00 -5.03 -10.71
C LYS A 44 -4.52 -5.67 -9.40
N GLY A 45 -4.21 -4.86 -8.39
CA GLY A 45 -3.71 -5.30 -7.10
C GLY A 45 -2.20 -5.58 -7.11
N GLN A 46 -1.46 -5.12 -8.12
CA GLN A 46 -0.01 -5.31 -8.15
C GLN A 46 0.68 -4.16 -7.41
N THR A 47 1.65 -4.51 -6.57
CA THR A 47 2.57 -3.54 -5.99
C THR A 47 3.53 -3.04 -7.05
N VAL A 48 3.42 -1.77 -7.42
CA VAL A 48 4.25 -1.15 -8.47
C VAL A 48 5.38 -0.27 -7.91
N PHE A 49 5.34 0.02 -6.62
CA PHE A 49 6.41 0.72 -5.91
C PHE A 49 6.35 0.38 -4.41
N GLY A 50 7.53 0.29 -3.78
CA GLY A 50 7.67 0.18 -2.33
C GLY A 50 7.06 -1.10 -1.75
N GLY A 51 6.73 -1.06 -0.46
CA GLY A 51 6.22 -2.21 0.28
C GLY A 51 5.79 -1.84 1.69
N VAL A 52 4.87 -2.63 2.25
CA VAL A 52 4.31 -2.47 3.61
C VAL A 52 4.65 -3.63 4.54
N GLY A 53 5.48 -4.57 4.06
CA GLY A 53 5.78 -5.84 4.71
C GLY A 53 5.96 -6.92 3.64
N GLY A 54 5.91 -8.18 4.04
CA GLY A 54 5.88 -9.32 3.14
C GLY A 54 4.81 -10.33 3.58
N GLY A 55 4.43 -11.24 2.69
CA GLY A 55 3.51 -12.34 3.03
C GLY A 55 2.09 -11.87 3.32
N CYS A 56 1.50 -12.31 4.44
CA CYS A 56 0.11 -12.02 4.80
C CYS A 56 -0.21 -10.51 4.83
N ALA A 57 0.77 -9.68 5.18
CA ALA A 57 0.59 -8.23 5.19
C ALA A 57 0.39 -7.65 3.79
N GLU A 58 1.11 -8.14 2.78
CA GLU A 58 0.98 -7.67 1.40
C GLU A 58 -0.37 -8.10 0.81
N GLU A 59 -0.82 -9.32 1.10
CA GLU A 59 -2.11 -9.82 0.63
C GLU A 59 -3.29 -9.05 1.23
N ALA A 60 -3.31 -8.87 2.56
CA ALA A 60 -4.38 -8.12 3.21
C ALA A 60 -4.44 -6.66 2.74
N VAL A 61 -3.28 -6.03 2.52
CA VAL A 61 -3.21 -4.67 1.98
C VAL A 61 -3.63 -4.63 0.51
N ARG A 62 -3.30 -5.64 -0.30
CA ARG A 62 -3.77 -5.77 -1.68
C ARG A 62 -5.29 -5.79 -1.75
N GLU A 63 -5.93 -6.64 -0.94
CA GLU A 63 -7.40 -6.76 -0.92
C GLU A 63 -8.06 -5.45 -0.48
N ALA A 64 -7.61 -4.87 0.64
CA ALA A 64 -8.12 -3.59 1.12
C ALA A 64 -7.90 -2.46 0.10
N SER A 65 -6.79 -2.46 -0.64
CA SER A 65 -6.50 -1.47 -1.68
C SER A 65 -7.49 -1.57 -2.85
N LEU A 66 -7.77 -2.80 -3.32
CA LEU A 66 -8.75 -3.05 -4.37
C LEU A 66 -10.16 -2.63 -3.97
N GLU A 67 -10.54 -2.87 -2.72
CA GLU A 67 -11.82 -2.39 -2.21
C GLU A 67 -11.87 -0.87 -2.05
N SER A 68 -10.79 -0.25 -1.56
CA SER A 68 -10.66 1.21 -1.40
C SER A 68 -10.79 1.95 -2.72
N MET A 69 -10.19 1.43 -3.79
CA MET A 69 -10.37 1.99 -5.12
C MET A 69 -11.80 1.82 -5.64
N ARG A 70 -12.50 0.75 -5.24
CA ARG A 70 -13.85 0.44 -5.72
C ARG A 70 -14.90 1.39 -5.16
N ASP A 71 -14.81 1.75 -3.88
CA ASP A 71 -15.79 2.60 -3.19
C ASP A 71 -15.28 4.00 -2.84
N GLY A 72 -14.00 4.28 -3.13
CA GLY A 72 -13.36 5.56 -2.83
C GLY A 72 -13.15 5.82 -1.34
N GLN A 73 -13.26 4.79 -0.48
CA GLN A 73 -13.14 4.93 0.98
C GLN A 73 -11.80 4.43 1.49
N THR A 74 -11.16 5.24 2.34
CA THR A 74 -9.93 4.86 3.05
C THR A 74 -10.21 3.71 4.02
N ARG A 75 -9.27 2.76 4.10
CA ARG A 75 -9.31 1.62 5.03
C ARG A 75 -8.12 1.63 5.97
N ILE A 76 -8.36 1.25 7.23
CA ILE A 76 -7.30 0.91 8.19
C ILE A 76 -7.35 -0.61 8.36
N VAL A 77 -6.24 -1.28 8.07
CA VAL A 77 -6.12 -2.74 8.13
C VAL A 77 -5.28 -3.11 9.35
N PRO A 78 -5.88 -3.57 10.46
CA PRO A 78 -5.13 -4.15 11.56
C PRO A 78 -4.60 -5.53 11.14
N LEU A 79 -3.33 -5.78 11.41
CA LEU A 79 -2.69 -7.06 11.12
C LEU A 79 -2.03 -7.54 12.40
N ASP A 80 -2.39 -8.76 12.78
CA ASP A 80 -1.63 -9.55 13.74
C ASP A 80 -0.79 -10.53 12.92
N LEU A 81 0.52 -10.56 13.19
CA LEU A 81 1.49 -11.38 12.47
C LEU A 81 2.13 -12.43 13.40
N ASP A 82 1.66 -12.52 14.64
CA ASP A 82 2.11 -13.49 15.64
C ASP A 82 1.23 -14.76 15.68
N ASP A 83 0.17 -14.84 14.86
CA ASP A 83 -0.69 -16.02 14.66
C ASP A 83 -0.08 -17.09 13.73
#